data_AF-A0A094LLE2-F1
#
_entry.id   AF-A0A094LLE2-F1
#
_cell.length_a   1.000
_cell.length_b   1.000
_cell.length_c   1.000
_cell.angle_alpha   90.00
_cell.angle_beta   90.00
_cell.angle_gamma   90.00
#
_symmetry.space_group_name_H-M   'P 1'
#
loop_
_entity.id
_entity.type
_entity.pdbx_description
1 polymer ?
#
loop_
_entity_poly.entity_id
_entity_poly.type
_entity_poly.pdbx_seq_one_letter_code
_entity_poly.pdbx_strand_id
1 'polypeptide(L)' 'MLLLGCTSASVMRVIADLPLSVGILRSSIIRGKEHFSFNYDEAWLTSKFVHQIDPTLQLYTGEQHAEDDLNQ' A
#
# COMPACT_ATOMS: atom_id res chain seq x y z
N MET A 1 -19.71 38.90 38.22
CA MET A 1 -19.06 37.63 38.61
C MET A 1 -19.68 36.55 37.72
N LEU A 2 -19.09 36.31 36.53
CA LEU A 2 -18.22 35.14 36.21
C LEU A 2 -19.04 33.83 36.33
N LEU A 3 -19.30 33.02 35.31
CA LEU A 3 -18.58 32.73 34.06
C LEU A 3 -19.52 32.19 32.96
N LEU A 4 -19.21 32.58 31.71
CA LEU A 4 -19.52 31.83 30.49
C LEU A 4 -18.96 30.41 30.57
N GLY A 5 -19.57 29.46 29.84
CA GLY A 5 -18.81 28.26 29.48
C GLY A 5 -19.66 27.16 28.89
N CYS A 6 -20.01 27.32 27.62
CA CYS A 6 -20.41 26.24 26.72
C CYS A 6 -19.46 25.03 26.93
N THR A 7 -19.96 23.90 27.44
CA THR A 7 -19.16 22.69 27.54
C THR A 7 -18.96 22.12 26.13
N SER A 8 -17.78 22.44 25.62
CA SER A 8 -17.18 22.09 24.34
C SER A 8 -17.74 20.84 23.66
N ALA A 9 -18.03 21.06 22.37
CA ALA A 9 -18.31 20.06 21.36
C ALA A 9 -17.39 18.84 21.46
N SER A 10 -18.00 17.68 21.20
CA SER A 10 -17.38 16.40 20.91
C SER A 10 -16.03 16.56 20.22
N VAL A 11 -14.98 15.98 20.80
CA VAL A 11 -13.69 15.81 20.12
C VAL A 11 -13.95 14.88 18.94
N MET A 12 -14.28 15.45 17.79
CA MET A 12 -14.30 14.74 16.51
C MET A 12 -12.86 14.37 16.23
N ARG A 13 -12.49 13.15 16.61
CA ARG A 13 -11.23 12.54 16.27
C ARG A 13 -11.17 12.52 14.74
N VAL A 14 -10.40 13.44 14.17
CA VAL A 14 -9.94 13.32 12.78
C VAL A 14 -9.03 12.11 12.81
N ILE A 15 -9.60 10.93 12.56
CA ILE A 15 -8.82 9.79 12.11
C ILE A 15 -8.29 10.28 10.77
N ALA A 16 -7.01 10.63 10.71
CA ALA A 16 -6.39 10.90 9.44
C ALA A 16 -6.46 9.59 8.66
N ASP A 17 -7.39 9.51 7.70
CA ASP A 17 -7.43 8.46 6.68
C ASP A 17 -6.22 8.66 5.78
N LEU A 18 -5.03 8.38 6.32
CA LEU A 18 -3.81 8.38 5.56
C LEU A 18 -3.89 7.20 4.58
N PRO A 19 -3.54 7.43 3.30
CA PRO A 19 -3.61 6.37 2.31
C PRO A 19 -2.71 5.20 2.74
N LEU A 20 -3.25 3.99 2.65
CA LEU A 20 -2.49 2.77 2.90
C LEU A 20 -1.63 2.46 1.67
N SER A 21 -0.32 2.30 1.87
CA SER A 21 0.60 1.85 0.82
C SER A 21 0.23 0.42 0.41
N VAL A 22 0.05 0.18 -0.89
CA VAL A 22 -0.22 -1.16 -1.43
C VAL A 22 1.07 -1.98 -1.52
N GLY A 23 2.16 -1.34 -1.93
CA GLY A 23 3.42 -2.00 -2.23
C GLY A 23 4.36 -1.12 -3.06
N ILE A 24 5.45 -1.72 -3.51
CA ILE A 24 6.52 -1.05 -4.26
C ILE A 24 6.72 -1.80 -5.58
N LEU A 25 6.59 -1.08 -6.70
CA LEU A 25 7.03 -1.52 -8.02
C LEU A 25 8.46 -1.02 -8.27
N ARG A 26 9.35 -1.92 -8.67
CA ARG A 26 10.72 -1.63 -9.07
C ARG A 26 10.88 -1.90 -10.56
N SER A 27 11.56 -0.98 -11.23
CA SER A 27 12.09 -1.18 -12.59
C SER A 27 13.61 -1.27 -12.51
N SER A 28 14.18 -2.20 -13.27
CA SER A 28 15.62 -2.41 -13.37
C SER A 28 15.98 -2.79 -14.81
N ILE A 29 17.16 -2.38 -15.28
CA ILE A 29 17.66 -2.79 -16.59
C ILE A 29 18.61 -3.98 -16.42
N ILE A 30 18.25 -5.14 -16.96
CA ILE A 30 19.07 -6.36 -16.95
C ILE A 30 19.33 -6.75 -18.40
N ARG A 31 20.62 -6.80 -18.80
CA ARG A 31 21.04 -7.12 -20.19
C ARG A 31 20.37 -6.25 -21.27
N GLY A 32 20.12 -4.99 -20.96
CA GLY A 32 19.48 -4.04 -21.87
C GLY A 32 17.96 -4.21 -22.03
N LYS A 33 17.34 -5.11 -21.27
CA LYS A 33 15.88 -5.25 -21.16
C LYS A 33 15.41 -4.67 -19.83
N GLU A 34 14.24 -4.06 -19.83
CA GLU A 34 13.58 -3.60 -18.60
C GLU A 34 12.92 -4.79 -17.92
N HIS A 35 13.13 -4.89 -16.62
CA HIS A 35 12.65 -5.96 -15.76
C HIS A 35 11.92 -5.35 -14.57
N PHE A 36 10.71 -5.84 -14.32
CA PHE A 36 9.85 -5.33 -13.26
C PHE A 36 9.74 -6.31 -12.11
N SER A 37 9.80 -5.79 -10.88
CA SER A 37 9.46 -6.55 -9.69
C SER A 37 8.52 -5.79 -8.78
N PHE A 38 7.56 -6.48 -8.20
CA PHE A 38 6.59 -5.92 -7.28
C PHE A 38 6.68 -6.58 -5.91
N ASN A 39 6.53 -5.81 -4.85
CA ASN A 39 6.44 -6.32 -3.48
C ASN A 39 5.28 -5.64 -2.75
N TYR A 40 4.33 -6.42 -2.22
CA TYR A 40 3.25 -5.87 -1.40
C TYR A 40 3.79 -5.34 -0.06
N ASP A 41 3.14 -4.29 0.43
CA ASP A 41 3.36 -3.79 1.78
C ASP A 41 2.71 -4.74 2.81
N GLU A 42 3.38 -4.99 3.92
CA GLU A 42 2.85 -5.86 4.99
C GLU A 42 1.55 -5.31 5.58
N ALA A 43 1.43 -3.99 5.70
CA ALA A 43 0.22 -3.34 6.18
C ALA A 43 -0.94 -3.50 5.19
N TRP A 44 -0.66 -3.56 3.88
CA TRP A 44 -1.66 -3.89 2.87
C TRP A 44 -2.17 -5.32 3.02
N LEU A 45 -1.25 -6.30 3.07
CA LEU A 45 -1.56 -7.73 3.14
C LEU A 45 -2.37 -8.12 4.39
N THR A 46 -2.17 -7.39 5.48
CA THR A 46 -2.88 -7.62 6.75
C THR A 46 -4.15 -6.78 6.91
N SER A 47 -4.42 -5.86 5.97
CA SER A 47 -5.58 -4.98 6.05
C SER A 47 -6.90 -5.68 5.70
N LYS A 48 -8.01 -5.06 6.10
CA LYS A 48 -9.35 -5.46 5.67
C LYS A 48 -9.66 -5.10 4.22
N PHE A 49 -8.79 -4.33 3.57
CA PHE A 49 -8.94 -3.81 2.21
C PHE A 49 -8.05 -4.55 1.21
N VAL A 50 -7.40 -5.63 1.64
CA VAL A 50 -6.47 -6.38 0.78
C VAL A 50 -7.19 -6.90 -0.45
N HIS A 51 -6.68 -6.48 -1.61
CA HIS A 51 -7.12 -6.96 -2.91
C HIS A 51 -5.89 -7.21 -3.77
N GLN A 52 -6.00 -8.25 -4.60
CA GLN A 52 -5.04 -8.51 -5.65
C GLN A 52 -5.21 -7.42 -6.72
N ILE A 53 -4.17 -6.61 -6.93
CA ILE A 53 -4.22 -5.47 -7.87
C ILE A 53 -3.96 -5.88 -9.32
N ASP A 54 -3.34 -7.05 -9.51
CA ASP A 54 -3.00 -7.62 -10.81
C ASP A 54 -3.23 -9.13 -10.77
N PRO A 55 -3.92 -9.74 -11.77
CA PRO A 55 -4.17 -11.19 -11.83
C PRO A 55 -2.94 -12.10 -11.73
N THR A 56 -1.75 -11.59 -12.06
CA THR A 56 -0.48 -12.32 -12.02
C THR A 56 0.22 -12.23 -10.65
N LEU A 57 -0.16 -11.27 -9.81
CA LEU A 57 0.42 -11.07 -8.49
C LEU A 57 -0.28 -11.91 -7.41
N GLN A 58 0.49 -12.64 -6.61
CA GLN A 58 -0.03 -13.41 -5.49
C GLN A 58 0.06 -12.61 -4.18
N LEU A 59 -0.87 -12.80 -3.25
CA LEU A 59 -0.94 -12.03 -2.00
C LEU A 59 0.05 -12.55 -0.93
N TYR A 60 1.35 -12.35 -1.16
CA TYR A 60 2.42 -12.68 -0.20
C TYR A 60 3.51 -11.60 -0.18
N THR A 61 4.35 -11.64 0.87
CA THR A 61 5.50 -10.74 1.04
C THR A 61 6.73 -11.21 0.26
N GLY A 62 7.43 -10.28 -0.39
CA GLY A 62 8.61 -10.56 -1.19
C GLY A 62 8.46 -10.12 -2.64
N GLU A 63 9.57 -10.07 -3.36
CA GLU A 63 9.57 -9.66 -4.77
C GLU A 63 8.88 -10.70 -5.65
N GLN A 64 8.02 -10.20 -6.54
CA GLN A 64 7.30 -10.94 -7.57
C GLN A 64 7.69 -10.37 -8.91
N HIS A 65 8.10 -11.23 -9.83
CA HIS A 65 8.57 -10.84 -11.15
C HIS A 65 7.47 -11.10 -12.18
N ALA A 66 7.34 -10.20 -13.16
CA ALA A 66 6.37 -10.39 -14.24
C ALA A 66 6.72 -11.65 -15.05
N GLU A 67 5.71 -12.37 -15.54
CA GLU A 67 5.93 -13.63 -16.27
C GLU A 67 6.70 -13.44 -17.59
N ASP A 68 6.64 -12.25 -18.21
CA ASP A 68 7.41 -11.89 -19.41
C ASP A 68 8.93 -11.86 -19.18
N ASP A 69 9.37 -11.85 -17.91
CA ASP A 69 10.78 -11.85 -17.51
C ASP A 69 11.36 -13.27 -17.32
N LEU A 70 10.54 -14.33 -17.46
CA LEU A 70 11.00 -15.71 -17.42
C LEU A 70 11.76 -16.08 -18.70
N ASN A 71 13.06 -15.79 -18.70
CA ASN A 71 14.11 -16.36 -19.55
C ASN A 71 13.83 -16.34 -21.08
N GLN A 72 14.19 -15.22 -21.72
CA GLN A 72 14.65 -15.21 -23.12
C GLN A 72 15.99 -14.48 -23.28
#